data_AF-T0ZIW6-F1
#
_entry.id   AF-T0ZIW6-F1
#
_cell.length_a   1.000
_cell.length_b   1.000
_cell.length_c   1.000
_cell.angle_alpha   90.00
_cell.angle_beta   90.00
_cell.angle_gamma   90.00
#
_symmetry.space_group_name_H-M   'P 1'
#
loop_
_entity.id
_entity.type
_entity.pdbx_description
1 polymer ?
#
loop_
_entity_poly.entity_id
_entity_poly.type
_entity_poly.pdbx_seq_one_letter_code
_entity_poly.pdbx_strand_id
1 'polypeptide(L)' 'MKLLLDTHVFLWWVSDAPELSETARAAISDPANACCLSLASCWEMAIKSSVGKL' A
#
# COMPACT_ATOMS: atom_id res chain seq x y z
N MET A 1 7.91 -9.86 -10.33
CA MET A 1 8.75 -9.82 -9.10
C MET A 1 7.85 -9.91 -7.86
N LYS A 2 8.39 -10.04 -6.64
CA LYS A 2 7.59 -9.90 -5.40
C LYS A 2 7.81 -8.52 -4.80
N LEU A 3 6.75 -7.75 -4.62
CA LEU A 3 6.78 -6.41 -4.05
C LEU A 3 6.12 -6.45 -2.68
N LEU A 4 6.85 -6.06 -1.63
CA LEU A 4 6.26 -5.85 -0.31
C LEU A 4 5.89 -4.38 -0.20
N LEU A 5 4.60 -4.09 -0.09
CA LEU A 5 4.11 -2.71 0.02
C LEU A 5 4.21 -2.23 1.47
N ASP A 6 4.74 -1.02 1.66
CA ASP A 6 4.55 -0.29 2.91
C ASP A 6 3.09 0.13 3.07
N THR A 7 2.66 0.33 4.31
CA THR A 7 1.34 0.87 4.64
C THR A 7 1.03 2.15 3.87
N HIS A 8 1.95 3.12 3.79
CA HIS A 8 1.68 4.38 3.08
C HIS A 8 1.55 4.19 1.57
N VAL A 9 2.35 3.29 0.97
CA VAL A 9 2.27 2.98 -0.47
C VAL A 9 0.92 2.33 -0.79
N PHE A 10 0.47 1.39 0.05
CA PHE A 10 -0.82 0.75 -0.12
C PHE A 10 -1.96 1.78 -0.02
N LEU A 11 -1.92 2.65 1.00
CA LEU A 11 -2.94 3.70 1.19
C LEU A 11 -2.99 4.65 -0.01
N TRP A 12 -1.83 5.13 -0.47
CA TRP A 12 -1.76 5.98 -1.66
C TRP A 12 -2.25 5.30 -2.93
N TRP A 13 -1.98 4.01 -3.09
CA TRP A 13 -2.49 3.25 -4.23
C TRP A 13 -4.03 3.16 -4.22
N VAL A 14 -4.64 2.83 -3.07
CA VAL A 14 -6.10 2.67 -3.00
C VAL A 14 -6.86 4.00 -3.02
N SER A 15 -6.23 5.10 -2.61
CA SER A 15 -6.81 6.45 -2.66
C SER A 15 -6.47 7.22 -3.93
N ASP A 16 -5.75 6.61 -4.87
CA ASP A 16 -5.22 7.24 -6.08
C ASP A 16 -4.44 8.54 -5.80
N ALA A 17 -3.62 8.52 -4.75
CA ALA A 17 -2.91 9.70 -4.28
C ALA A 17 -1.80 10.14 -5.26
N PRO A 18 -1.64 11.45 -5.50
CA PRO A 18 -0.58 11.99 -6.37
C PRO A 18 0.84 11.77 -5.83
N GLU A 19 0.98 11.50 -4.54
CA GLU A 19 2.26 11.18 -3.87
C GLU A 19 2.84 9.83 -4.32
N LEU A 20 2.01 8.95 -4.89
CA LEU A 20 2.50 7.69 -5.44
C LEU A 20 3.23 7.92 -6.76
N SER A 21 4.55 7.73 -6.75
CA SER A 21 5.38 7.89 -7.94
C SER A 21 4.93 7.01 -9.11
N GLU A 22 5.12 7.51 -10.33
CA GLU A 22 4.76 6.78 -11.55
C GLU A 22 5.44 5.42 -11.65
N THR A 23 6.70 5.32 -11.23
CA THR A 23 7.44 4.04 -11.20
C THR A 23 6.78 3.03 -10.26
N ALA A 24 6.39 3.45 -9.05
CA ALA A 24 5.72 2.57 -8.10
C ALA A 24 4.34 2.16 -8.61
N ARG A 25 3.59 3.11 -9.20
CA ARG A 25 2.29 2.87 -9.82
C ARG A 25 2.39 1.83 -10.95
N ALA A 26 3.36 1.98 -11.84
CA ALA A 26 3.63 1.03 -12.91
C ALA A 26 3.95 -0.36 -12.35
N ALA A 27 4.85 -0.44 -11.35
CA ALA A 27 5.25 -1.71 -10.74
C ALA A 27 4.09 -2.43 -10.02
N ILE A 28 3.22 -1.69 -9.31
CA ILE A 28 2.05 -2.26 -8.62
C ILE A 28 0.97 -2.69 -9.62
N SER A 29 0.77 -1.92 -10.70
CA SER A 29 -0.23 -2.21 -11.73
C SER A 29 0.13 -3.39 -12.65
N ASP A 30 1.40 -3.74 -12.72
CA ASP A 30 1.90 -4.81 -13.59
C ASP A 30 1.51 -6.19 -13.02
N PRO A 31 0.67 -6.98 -13.72
CA PRO A 31 0.23 -8.29 -13.26
C PRO A 31 1.36 -9.33 -13.17
N ALA A 32 2.54 -9.08 -13.76
CA ALA A 32 3.73 -9.91 -13.57
C ALA A 32 4.36 -9.73 -12.18
N ASN A 33 3.92 -8.74 -11.40
CA ASN A 33 4.35 -8.50 -10.03
C ASN A 33 3.32 -9.04 -9.03
N ALA A 34 3.80 -9.86 -8.10
CA ALA A 34 3.03 -10.27 -6.94
C ALA A 34 3.18 -9.20 -5.85
N CYS A 35 2.13 -8.42 -5.63
CA CYS A 35 2.06 -7.45 -4.55
C CYS A 35 1.64 -8.14 -3.25
N CYS A 36 2.46 -8.01 -2.23
CA CYS A 36 2.23 -8.52 -0.88
C CYS A 36 2.05 -7.34 0.08
N LEU A 37 1.15 -7.51 1.04
CA LEU A 37 1.01 -6.61 2.19
C LEU A 37 1.24 -7.43 3.46
N SER A 38 1.99 -6.87 4.41
CA SER A 38 2.25 -7.58 5.66
C SER A 38 0.99 -7.62 6.53
N LEU A 39 0.76 -8.73 7.23
CA LEU A 39 -0.34 -8.82 8.19
C LEU A 39 -0.20 -7.81 9.33
N ALA A 40 1.04 -7.48 9.73
CA ALA A 40 1.31 -6.46 10.73
C ALA A 40 0.85 -5.06 10.27
N SER A 41 1.07 -4.72 9.00
CA SER A 41 0.59 -3.47 8.38
C SER A 41 -0.94 -3.39 8.43
N CYS A 42 -1.63 -4.50 8.13
CA CYS A 42 -3.10 -4.56 8.27
C CYS A 42 -3.56 -4.29 9.70
N TRP A 43 -2.89 -4.89 10.69
CA TRP A 43 -3.23 -4.71 12.10
C TRP A 43 -2.97 -3.26 12.57
N GLU A 44 -1.84 -2.69 12.18
CA GLU A 44 -1.52 -1.29 12.48
C GLU A 44 -2.54 -0.32 11.86
N MET A 45 -2.94 -0.54 10.60
CA MET A 45 -4.01 0.24 9.97
C MET A 45 -5.34 0.13 10.73
N ALA A 46 -5.71 -1.09 11.15
CA ALA A 46 -6.95 -1.30 11.90
C ALA A 46 -6.95 -0.57 13.24
N ILE A 47 -5.82 -0.58 13.97
CA ILE A 47 -5.66 0.19 15.21
C ILE A 47 -5.71 1.68 14.94
N LYS A 48 -4.97 2.19 13.95
CA LYS A 48 -4.96 3.63 13.61
C LYS A 48 -6.35 4.11 13.20
N SER A 49 -7.09 3.31 12.45
CA SER A 49 -8.47 3.59 12.06
C SER A 49 -9.41 3.64 13.28
N SER A 50 -9.28 2.71 14.23
CA SER A 50 -10.16 2.68 15.42
C SER A 50 -9.95 3.88 16.36
N VAL A 51 -8.75 4.47 16.37
CA VAL A 51 -8.45 5.68 17.15
C VAL A 51 -8.59 6.98 16.34
N GLY A 52 -9.07 6.93 15.09
CA GLY A 52 -9.27 8.10 14.22
C GLY A 52 -7.97 8.80 13.79
N LYS A 53 -6.86 8.05 13.71
CA LYS A 53 -5.53 8.54 13.31
C LYS A 53 -5.07 7.99 11.96
N LEU A 54 -6.00 7.49 11.14
CA LEU A 54 -5.74 7.04 9.78
C LEU A 54 -6.29 8.07 8.78
#